data_AF-A0A497RUN3-F1
#
_entry.id   AF-A0A497RUN3-F1
#
_cell.length_a   1.000
_cell.length_b   1.000
_cell.length_c   1.000
_cell.angle_alpha   90.00
_cell.angle_beta   90.00
_cell.angle_gamma   90.00
#
_symmetry.space_group_name_H-M   'P 1'
#
loop_
_entity.id
_entity.type
_entity.pdbx_description
1 polymer ?
#
loop_
_entity_poly.entity_id
_entity_poly.type
_entity_poly.pdbx_seq_one_letter_code
_entity_poly.pdbx_strand_id
1 'polypeptide(L)' 'MVKKVQIAAKALPLAFEIVISTLMFMAIGYFIGSFIGKIGSVIGMTLGSMFGLAFVIYRLIKKFG' A
#
# COMPACT_ATOMS: atom_id res chain seq x y z
N MET A 1 -28.17 12.73 7.71
CA MET A 1 -27.32 12.70 6.50
C MET A 1 -25.87 13.12 6.74
N VAL A 2 -25.59 14.08 7.63
CA VAL A 2 -24.24 14.66 7.86
C VAL A 2 -23.15 13.65 8.29
N LYS A 3 -23.47 12.66 9.14
CA LYS A 3 -22.49 11.64 9.61
C LYS A 3 -21.92 10.76 8.49
N LYS A 4 -22.73 10.37 7.50
CA LYS A 4 -22.26 9.51 6.39
C LYS A 4 -21.29 10.26 5.47
N VAL A 5 -21.54 11.55 5.25
CA VAL A 5 -20.69 12.43 4.44
C VAL A 5 -19.33 12.65 5.13
N GLN A 6 -19.31 12.81 6.45
CA GLN A 6 -18.06 12.95 7.22
C GLN A 6 -17.22 11.65 7.23
N ILE A 7 -17.86 10.48 7.26
CA ILE A 7 -17.16 9.19 7.18
C ILE A 7 -16.54 9.02 5.78
N ALA A 8 -17.30 9.29 4.72
CA ALA A 8 -16.79 9.24 3.36
C ALA A 8 -15.63 10.23 3.12
N ALA A 9 -15.74 11.45 3.65
CA ALA A 9 -14.71 12.48 3.55
C ALA A 9 -13.39 12.08 4.24
N LYS A 10 -13.44 11.28 5.32
CA LYS A 10 -12.25 10.76 6.01
C LYS A 10 -11.72 9.45 5.40
N ALA A 11 -12.59 8.65 4.80
CA ALA A 11 -12.22 7.38 4.18
C ALA A 11 -11.47 7.58 2.86
N LEU A 12 -11.82 8.61 2.08
CA LEU A 12 -11.19 8.90 0.79
C LEU A 12 -9.67 9.13 0.87
N PRO A 13 -9.15 10.06 1.70
CA PRO A 13 -7.71 10.27 1.81
C PRO A 13 -6.98 9.05 2.38
N LEU A 14 -7.65 8.29 3.26
CA LEU A 14 -7.10 7.04 3.78
C LEU A 14 -6.92 6.02 2.65
N ALA A 15 -7.93 5.83 1.80
CA ALA A 15 -7.87 4.91 0.67
C ALA A 15 -6.74 5.29 -0.32
N PHE A 16 -6.58 6.59 -0.61
CA PHE A 16 -5.46 7.07 -1.42
C PHE A 16 -4.10 6.75 -0.80
N GLU A 17 -3.95 6.95 0.51
CA GLU A 17 -2.71 6.67 1.23
C GLU A 17 -2.34 5.17 1.17
N ILE A 18 -3.34 4.30 1.30
CA ILE A 18 -3.18 2.84 1.14
C ILE A 18 -2.70 2.52 -0.28
N VAL A 19 -3.42 3.01 -1.30
CA VAL A 19 -3.10 2.69 -2.70
C VAL A 19 -1.71 3.19 -3.08
N ILE A 20 -1.37 4.43 -2.72
CA ILE A 20 -0.07 5.03 -3.07
C ILE A 20 1.08 4.28 -2.41
N SER A 21 0.94 3.97 -1.11
CA SER A 21 1.99 3.24 -0.39
C SER A 21 2.19 1.83 -0.96
N THR A 22 1.11 1.06 -1.18
CA THR A 22 1.21 -0.26 -1.80
C THR A 22 1.84 -0.21 -3.19
N LEU A 23 1.45 0.76 -4.03
CA LEU A 23 2.03 0.95 -5.35
C LEU A 23 3.52 1.33 -5.30
N MET A 24 3.93 2.18 -4.36
CA MET A 24 5.35 2.51 -4.19
C MET A 24 6.18 1.27 -3.82
N PHE A 25 5.73 0.47 -2.85
CA PHE A 25 6.45 -0.75 -2.49
C PHE A 25 6.47 -1.77 -3.63
N MET A 26 5.37 -1.90 -4.38
CA MET A 26 5.35 -2.74 -5.59
C MET A 26 6.36 -2.27 -6.63
N ALA A 27 6.46 -0.97 -6.88
CA ALA A 27 7.42 -0.41 -7.83
C ALA A 27 8.87 -0.65 -7.36
N ILE A 28 9.16 -0.40 -6.08
CA ILE A 28 10.48 -0.69 -5.49
C ILE A 28 10.81 -2.18 -5.66
N GLY A 29 9.87 -3.06 -5.31
CA GLY A 29 10.02 -4.50 -5.47
C GLY A 29 10.26 -4.92 -6.92
N TYR A 30 9.51 -4.35 -7.87
CA TYR A 30 9.71 -4.56 -9.30
C TYR A 30 11.13 -4.19 -9.75
N PHE A 31 11.60 -3.00 -9.37
CA PHE A 31 12.92 -2.49 -9.72
C PHE A 31 14.03 -3.38 -9.15
N ILE A 32 13.94 -3.74 -7.86
CA ILE A 32 14.91 -4.64 -7.23
C ILE A 32 14.89 -6.01 -7.89
N GLY A 33 13.70 -6.55 -8.15
CA GLY A 33 13.53 -7.84 -8.81
C GLY A 33 14.04 -7.86 -10.24
N SER A 34 14.02 -6.71 -10.93
CA SER A 34 14.45 -6.60 -12.33
C SER A 34 15.94 -6.88 -12.54
N PHE A 35 16.77 -6.68 -11.50
CA PHE A 35 18.18 -7.05 -11.54
C PHE A 35 18.41 -8.56 -11.65
N ILE A 36 17.44 -9.37 -11.21
CA ILE A 36 17.48 -10.84 -11.30
C ILE A 36 16.84 -11.32 -12.61
N GLY A 37 15.95 -10.51 -13.20
CA GLY A 37 15.24 -10.78 -14.46
C GLY A 37 13.72 -10.74 -14.30
N LYS A 38 12.99 -11.14 -15.34
CA LYS A 38 11.51 -11.02 -15.39
C LYS A 38 10.80 -11.74 -14.23
N ILE A 39 11.26 -12.93 -13.88
CA ILE A 39 10.70 -13.71 -12.76
C ILE A 39 11.00 -12.98 -11.44
N GLY A 40 12.22 -12.47 -11.29
CA GLY A 40 12.61 -11.64 -10.14
C GLY A 40 11.72 -10.42 -9.98
N SER A 41 11.38 -9.71 -11.07
CA SER A 41 10.46 -8.58 -11.05
C SER A 41 9.06 -8.94 -10.53
N VAL A 42 8.50 -10.08 -10.95
CA VAL A 42 7.16 -10.53 -10.51
C VAL A 42 7.19 -10.89 -9.02
N ILE A 43 8.23 -11.61 -8.58
CA ILE A 43 8.43 -11.95 -7.17
C ILE A 43 8.60 -10.67 -6.34
N GLY A 44 9.44 -9.75 -6.82
CA GLY A 44 9.69 -8.46 -6.19
C GLY A 44 8.43 -7.62 -6.06
N MET A 45 7.60 -7.53 -7.11
CA MET A 45 6.29 -6.87 -7.05
C MET A 45 5.39 -7.50 -5.98
N THR A 46 5.35 -8.83 -5.91
CA THR A 46 4.50 -9.56 -4.96
C THR A 46 4.94 -9.26 -3.53
N LEU A 47 6.23 -9.39 -3.24
CA LEU A 47 6.79 -9.06 -1.92
C LEU A 47 6.60 -7.58 -1.57
N GLY A 48 6.82 -6.68 -2.53
CA GLY A 48 6.55 -5.26 -2.38
C GLY A 48 5.10 -4.98 -1.99
N SER A 49 4.14 -5.60 -2.68
CA SER A 49 2.72 -5.45 -2.32
C SER A 49 2.41 -5.91 -0.89
N MET A 50 2.99 -7.03 -0.45
CA MET A 50 2.81 -7.56 0.91
C MET A 50 3.41 -6.62 1.96
N PHE A 51 4.62 -6.12 1.74
CA PHE A 51 5.25 -5.16 2.65
C PHE A 51 4.50 -3.83 2.70
N GLY A 52 4.04 -3.33 1.55
CA GLY A 52 3.24 -2.10 1.48
C GLY A 52 1.94 -2.21 2.26
N LEU A 53 1.22 -3.32 2.11
CA LEU A 53 0.00 -3.59 2.90
C LEU A 53 0.29 -3.76 4.40
N ALA A 54 1.34 -4.51 4.75
CA ALA A 54 1.73 -4.68 6.16
C ALA A 54 2.10 -3.36 6.83
N PHE A 55 2.83 -2.49 6.12
CA PHE A 55 3.18 -1.15 6.59
C PHE A 55 1.95 -0.28 6.83
N VAL A 56 1.00 -0.29 5.91
CA VAL A 56 -0.29 0.39 6.05
C VAL A 56 -1.05 -0.11 7.27
N ILE A 57 -1.18 -1.43 7.42
CA ILE A 57 -1.89 -2.04 8.55
C ILE A 57 -1.23 -1.63 9.87
N TYR A 58 0.10 -1.72 9.97
CA TYR A 58 0.85 -1.27 11.13
C TYR A 58 0.54 0.19 11.47
N ARG A 59 0.53 1.06 10.46
CA ARG A 59 0.26 2.48 10.64
C ARG A 59 -1.19 2.75 11.06
N LEU A 60 -2.15 1.99 10.53
CA LEU A 60 -3.55 2.06 10.94
C LEU A 60 -3.73 1.62 12.40
N ILE A 61 -3.11 0.51 12.79
CA ILE A 61 -3.12 0.03 14.19
C ILE A 61 -2.56 1.11 15.11
N LYS A 62 -1.41 1.72 14.77
CA LYS A 62 -0.82 2.79 15.59
C LYS A 62 -1.65 4.07 15.65
N LYS A 63 -2.49 4.34 14.64
CA LYS A 63 -3.30 5.56 14.55
C LYS A 63 -4.65 5.42 15.25
N PHE A 64 -5.21 4.22 15.31
CA PHE A 64 -6.55 3.94 15.81
C PHE A 64 -6.62 3.02 17.03
N GLY A 65 -5.54 2.30 17.33
CA GLY A 65 -5.39 1.46 18.52
C GLY A 65 -4.79 2.20 19.70
#